data_AF-A0A939PT93-F1
#
_entry.id   AF-A0A939PT93-F1
#
_cell.length_a   1.000
_cell.length_b   1.000
_cell.length_c   1.000
_cell.angle_alpha   90.00
_cell.angle_beta   90.00
_cell.angle_gamma   90.00
#
_symmetry.space_group_name_H-M   'P 1'
#
loop_
_entity.id
_entity.type
_entity.pdbx_description
1 polymer ?
#
loop_
_entity_poly.entity_id
_entity_poly.type
_entity_poly.pdbx_seq_one_letter_code
_entity_poly.pdbx_strand_id
1 'polypeptide(L)'
;KGETFVKSPNGKAPLSGTVGADLNLDSGDVAVDLQLAKTKGNFQILGFLPVTADIQLVNAAPTTGLYKDGQLTTTSHITTKLSTFNVFGAIPIGGGDKCQTTKVSDIVLKSEAGKFFNPDEGGNISGDYELSSIDNCGPLTGILSIFTAGKGNTISMDLTPKPGA
;
A
#
# COMPACT_ATOMS: atom_id res chain seq x y z
N LYS A 1 0.89 8.70 -8.03
CA LYS A 1 1.03 7.34 -8.62
C LYS A 1 2.14 6.61 -7.88
N GLY A 2 2.33 5.31 -8.01
CA GLY A 2 3.39 4.62 -7.26
C GLY A 2 3.48 3.13 -7.55
N GLU A 3 4.16 2.43 -6.67
CA GLU A 3 4.31 0.97 -6.68
C GLU A 3 4.43 0.46 -5.25
N THR A 4 3.90 -0.73 -5.00
CA THR A 4 4.27 -1.52 -3.84
C THR A 4 5.00 -2.79 -4.27
N PHE A 5 6.01 -3.16 -3.48
CA PHE A 5 6.70 -4.44 -3.56
C PHE A 5 6.37 -5.28 -2.33
N VAL A 6 5.93 -6.51 -2.55
CA VAL A 6 5.69 -7.51 -1.52
C VAL A 6 6.84 -8.52 -1.56
N LYS A 7 7.54 -8.67 -0.43
CA LYS A 7 8.81 -9.39 -0.37
C LYS A 7 8.65 -10.90 -0.48
N SER A 8 7.75 -11.48 0.31
CA SER A 8 7.58 -12.95 0.40
C SER A 8 7.33 -13.61 -0.97
N PRO A 9 6.43 -13.07 -1.82
CA PRO A 9 6.19 -13.61 -3.15
C PRO A 9 6.97 -12.87 -4.24
N ASN A 10 8.00 -12.09 -3.87
CA ASN A 10 8.86 -11.31 -4.76
C ASN A 10 8.11 -10.64 -5.92
N GLY A 11 7.14 -9.79 -5.60
CA GLY A 11 6.27 -9.23 -6.63
C GLY A 11 5.84 -7.80 -6.37
N LYS A 12 5.27 -7.20 -7.40
CA LYS A 12 4.98 -5.77 -7.46
C LYS A 12 3.56 -5.53 -7.92
N ALA A 13 2.97 -4.44 -7.42
CA ALA A 13 1.70 -3.93 -7.90
C ALA A 13 1.80 -2.40 -8.09
N PRO A 14 1.38 -1.87 -9.25
CA PRO A 14 1.34 -0.43 -9.45
C PRO A 14 0.27 0.20 -8.55
N LEU A 15 0.47 1.45 -8.15
CA LEU A 15 -0.48 2.20 -7.34
C LEU A 15 -0.92 3.46 -8.08
N SER A 16 -2.20 3.76 -7.98
CA SER A 16 -2.79 4.99 -8.47
C SER A 16 -3.91 5.41 -7.54
N GLY A 17 -4.21 6.70 -7.50
CA GLY A 17 -5.16 7.25 -6.55
C GLY A 17 -5.08 8.76 -6.45
N THR A 18 -5.82 9.29 -5.49
CA THR A 18 -5.85 10.70 -5.14
C THR A 18 -5.54 10.87 -3.66
N VAL A 19 -4.98 12.02 -3.31
CA VAL A 19 -4.77 12.41 -1.93
C VAL A 19 -5.27 13.83 -1.74
N GLY A 20 -6.11 14.04 -0.72
CA GLY A 20 -6.37 15.36 -0.15
C GLY A 20 -5.50 15.50 1.10
N ALA A 21 -4.85 16.65 1.27
CA ALA A 21 -4.06 16.94 2.46
C ALA A 21 -4.43 18.33 2.98
N ASP A 22 -4.63 18.44 4.29
CA ASP A 22 -4.82 19.68 5.01
C ASP A 22 -3.64 19.86 5.97
N LEU A 23 -2.84 20.89 5.74
CA LEU A 23 -1.63 21.20 6.50
C LEU A 23 -1.91 22.39 7.42
N ASN A 24 -1.79 22.15 8.73
CA ASN A 24 -1.75 23.22 9.71
C ASN A 24 -0.32 23.77 9.81
N LEU A 25 -0.09 24.99 9.33
CA LEU A 25 1.25 25.60 9.28
C LEU A 25 1.84 25.93 10.67
N ASP A 26 1.00 26.10 11.69
CA ASP A 26 1.46 26.46 13.05
C ASP A 26 2.00 25.24 13.80
N SER A 27 1.31 24.09 13.67
CA SER A 27 1.66 22.83 14.35
C SER A 27 2.48 21.88 13.48
N GLY A 28 2.38 22.02 12.16
CA GLY A 28 2.89 21.05 11.20
C GLY A 28 2.00 19.82 11.02
N ASP A 29 0.86 19.73 11.72
CA ASP A 29 -0.03 18.57 11.60
C ASP A 29 -0.64 18.50 10.20
N VAL A 30 -0.71 17.28 9.65
CA VAL A 30 -1.27 16.99 8.34
C VAL A 30 -2.41 15.99 8.47
N ALA A 31 -3.62 16.40 8.10
CA ALA A 31 -4.73 15.47 7.91
C ALA A 31 -4.78 15.02 6.45
N VAL A 32 -4.90 13.71 6.21
CA VAL A 32 -4.79 13.13 4.87
C VAL A 32 -6.01 12.27 4.53
N ASP A 33 -6.68 12.58 3.42
CA ASP A 33 -7.66 11.71 2.77
C ASP A 33 -7.02 10.98 1.60
N LEU A 34 -6.53 9.77 1.87
CA LEU A 34 -5.90 8.91 0.87
C LEU A 34 -6.93 7.95 0.24
N GLN A 35 -7.10 8.04 -1.07
CA GLN A 35 -7.94 7.13 -1.84
C GLN A 35 -7.13 6.44 -2.93
N LEU A 36 -6.87 5.14 -2.74
CA LEU A 36 -6.17 4.32 -3.72
C LEU A 36 -7.16 3.52 -4.58
N ALA A 37 -6.94 3.52 -5.89
CA ALA A 37 -7.65 2.67 -6.81
C ALA A 37 -7.29 1.19 -6.58
N LYS A 38 -8.22 0.29 -6.90
CA LYS A 38 -7.92 -1.14 -6.98
C LYS A 38 -6.78 -1.36 -7.98
N THR A 39 -5.91 -2.31 -7.68
CA THR A 39 -4.78 -2.64 -8.53
C THR A 39 -4.62 -4.14 -8.69
N LYS A 40 -3.76 -4.56 -9.60
CA LYS A 40 -3.41 -5.95 -9.83
C LYS A 40 -1.90 -6.11 -9.72
N GLY A 41 -1.46 -7.04 -8.87
CA GLY A 41 -0.06 -7.37 -8.69
C GLY A 41 0.35 -8.64 -9.42
N ASN A 42 1.63 -8.71 -9.78
CA ASN A 42 2.28 -9.89 -10.34
C ASN A 42 3.31 -10.41 -9.33
N PHE A 43 3.24 -11.70 -9.07
CA PHE A 43 3.92 -12.36 -7.95
C PHE A 43 4.46 -13.73 -8.38
N GLN A 44 5.42 -14.24 -7.62
CA GLN A 44 6.03 -15.54 -7.84
C GLN A 44 6.09 -16.30 -6.51
N ILE A 45 5.17 -17.24 -6.33
CA ILE A 45 5.17 -18.10 -5.15
C ILE A 45 6.04 -19.35 -5.41
N LEU A 46 6.59 -19.93 -4.35
CA LEU A 46 7.51 -21.09 -4.42
C LEU A 46 8.75 -20.87 -5.31
N GLY A 47 9.06 -19.62 -5.66
CA GLY A 47 10.22 -19.29 -6.50
C GLY A 47 10.07 -19.66 -7.98
N PHE A 48 8.91 -20.10 -8.47
CA PHE A 48 8.70 -20.37 -9.90
C PHE A 48 7.25 -20.26 -10.38
N LEU A 49 6.25 -20.27 -9.48
CA LEU A 49 4.84 -20.32 -9.86
C LEU A 49 4.28 -18.88 -9.99
N PRO A 50 3.96 -18.41 -11.21
CA PRO A 50 3.43 -17.07 -11.40
C PRO A 50 2.00 -16.97 -10.87
N VAL A 51 1.77 -15.97 -10.04
CA VAL A 51 0.47 -15.65 -9.44
C VAL A 51 0.14 -14.20 -9.70
N THR A 52 -1.11 -13.92 -10.04
CA THR A 52 -1.64 -12.55 -10.02
C THR A 52 -2.64 -12.41 -8.89
N ALA A 53 -2.68 -11.24 -8.26
CA ALA A 53 -3.68 -10.93 -7.25
C ALA A 53 -4.31 -9.56 -7.47
N ASP A 54 -5.63 -9.48 -7.30
CA ASP A 54 -6.35 -8.21 -7.29
C ASP A 54 -6.31 -7.65 -5.87
N ILE A 55 -5.78 -6.44 -5.72
CA ILE A 55 -5.43 -5.83 -4.44
C ILE A 55 -6.24 -4.55 -4.27
N GLN A 56 -6.80 -4.38 -3.07
CA GLN A 56 -7.37 -3.12 -2.63
C GLN A 56 -6.84 -2.76 -1.24
N LEU A 57 -6.23 -1.59 -1.14
CA LEU A 57 -5.76 -1.01 0.12
C LEU A 57 -6.85 -0.11 0.67
N VAL A 58 -7.40 -0.45 1.84
CA VAL A 58 -8.51 0.28 2.45
C VAL A 58 -8.06 0.89 3.78
N ASN A 59 -8.26 2.19 3.96
CA ASN A 59 -7.96 2.86 5.22
C ASN A 59 -8.89 2.34 6.32
N ALA A 60 -8.32 1.77 7.37
CA ALA A 60 -9.01 1.32 8.58
C ALA A 60 -9.22 2.48 9.59
N ALA A 61 -8.44 3.54 9.47
CA ALA A 61 -8.55 4.78 10.22
C ALA A 61 -8.03 5.96 9.37
N PRO A 62 -8.34 7.22 9.73
CA PRO A 62 -7.80 8.40 9.03
C PRO A 62 -6.27 8.37 8.98
N THR A 63 -5.69 8.74 7.83
CA THR A 63 -4.25 8.92 7.69
C THR A 63 -3.86 10.25 8.31
N THR A 64 -2.82 10.24 9.15
CA THR A 64 -2.26 11.43 9.79
C THR A 64 -0.83 11.67 9.31
N GLY A 65 -0.33 12.88 9.49
CA GLY A 65 1.04 13.22 9.17
C GLY A 65 1.56 14.40 9.95
N LEU A 66 2.85 14.62 9.80
CA LEU A 66 3.60 15.72 10.36
C LEU A 66 4.52 16.26 9.27
N TYR A 67 4.40 17.55 9.02
CA TYR A 67 5.30 18.33 8.19
C TYR A 67 6.18 19.20 9.10
N LYS A 68 7.47 18.89 9.16
CA LYS A 68 8.41 19.57 10.04
C LYS A 68 9.78 19.62 9.41
N ASP A 69 10.46 20.76 9.55
CA ASP A 69 11.83 20.96 9.05
C ASP A 69 11.98 20.64 7.55
N GLY A 70 10.95 20.96 6.76
CA GLY A 70 10.91 20.69 5.32
C GLY A 70 10.72 19.22 4.94
N GLN A 71 10.31 18.38 5.89
CA GLN A 71 10.11 16.94 5.70
C GLN A 71 8.66 16.54 6.01
N LEU A 72 8.08 15.70 5.15
CA LEU A 72 6.76 15.12 5.34
C LEU A 72 6.91 13.69 5.87
N THR A 73 6.21 13.36 6.96
CA THR A 73 5.97 11.99 7.42
C THR A 73 4.48 11.75 7.54
N THR A 74 3.98 10.63 7.04
CA THR A 74 2.56 10.23 7.17
C THR A 74 2.45 8.80 7.67
N THR A 75 1.37 8.49 8.37
CA THR A 75 1.03 7.17 8.88
C THR A 75 -0.36 6.80 8.42
N SER A 76 -0.47 5.73 7.64
CA SER A 76 -1.74 5.15 7.19
C SER A 76 -1.97 3.80 7.86
N HIS A 77 -3.22 3.53 8.23
CA HIS A 77 -3.66 2.27 8.81
C HIS A 77 -4.45 1.49 7.76
N ILE A 78 -3.89 0.44 7.19
CA ILE A 78 -4.44 -0.22 6.00
C ILE A 78 -4.90 -1.64 6.26
N THR A 79 -6.13 -1.97 5.85
CA THR A 79 -6.57 -3.34 5.60
C THR A 79 -6.35 -3.67 4.13
N THR A 80 -5.60 -4.73 3.85
CA THR A 80 -5.35 -5.18 2.47
C THR A 80 -6.36 -6.26 2.10
N LYS A 81 -7.20 -5.98 1.11
CA LYS A 81 -8.16 -6.94 0.54
C LYS A 81 -7.62 -7.55 -0.74
N LEU A 82 -7.88 -8.84 -0.92
CA LEU A 82 -7.33 -9.67 -1.99
C LEU A 82 -8.47 -10.43 -2.67
N SER A 83 -9.17 -9.77 -3.61
CA SER A 83 -10.43 -10.31 -4.15
C SER A 83 -10.20 -11.53 -5.05
N THR A 84 -9.01 -11.69 -5.62
CA THR A 84 -8.71 -12.80 -6.52
C THR A 84 -7.24 -13.18 -6.41
N PHE A 85 -6.95 -14.48 -6.48
CA PHE A 85 -5.62 -15.04 -6.76
C PHE A 85 -5.71 -15.97 -7.96
N ASN A 86 -4.90 -15.75 -8.99
CA ASN A 86 -4.85 -16.62 -10.17
C ASN A 86 -3.44 -17.12 -10.46
N VAL A 87 -3.26 -18.43 -10.63
CA VAL A 87 -2.02 -19.00 -11.19
C VAL A 87 -2.06 -18.96 -12.71
N PHE A 88 -0.90 -18.77 -13.33
CA PHE A 88 -0.76 -18.65 -14.80
C PHE A 88 -1.70 -17.60 -15.40
N GLY A 89 -2.04 -16.56 -14.62
CA GLY A 89 -2.88 -15.43 -15.03
C GLY A 89 -4.39 -15.71 -15.10
N ALA A 90 -4.86 -16.96 -15.02
CA ALA A 90 -6.26 -17.29 -15.30
C ALA A 90 -6.90 -18.36 -14.40
N ILE A 91 -6.12 -19.23 -13.74
CA ILE A 91 -6.69 -20.32 -12.94
C ILE A 91 -6.88 -19.83 -11.50
N PRO A 92 -8.12 -19.69 -11.01
CA PRO A 92 -8.38 -19.17 -9.68
C PRO A 92 -7.93 -20.16 -8.61
N ILE A 93 -7.18 -19.69 -7.63
CA ILE A 93 -6.69 -20.48 -6.49
C ILE A 93 -7.15 -19.93 -5.14
N GLY A 94 -7.86 -18.80 -5.13
CA GLY A 94 -8.40 -18.19 -3.92
C GLY A 94 -8.86 -16.76 -4.15
N GLY A 95 -9.25 -16.11 -3.06
CA GLY A 95 -9.81 -14.75 -3.04
C GLY A 95 -11.23 -14.72 -2.50
N GLY A 96 -11.97 -13.67 -2.87
CA GLY A 96 -13.35 -13.41 -2.45
C GLY A 96 -13.51 -12.08 -1.73
N ASP A 97 -14.75 -11.63 -1.58
CA ASP A 97 -15.07 -10.30 -1.03
C ASP A 97 -14.65 -10.11 0.44
N LYS A 98 -14.48 -11.23 1.16
CA LYS A 98 -14.03 -11.24 2.56
C LYS A 98 -12.54 -11.57 2.72
N CYS A 99 -11.84 -11.88 1.62
CA CYS A 99 -10.43 -12.23 1.66
C CYS A 99 -9.59 -10.98 1.96
N GLN A 100 -8.98 -10.93 3.16
CA GLN A 100 -8.22 -9.76 3.62
C GLN A 100 -7.22 -10.10 4.72
N THR A 101 -6.33 -9.15 5.04
CA THR A 101 -5.42 -9.25 6.18
C THR A 101 -6.17 -9.34 7.51
N THR A 102 -5.68 -10.20 8.41
CA THR A 102 -6.23 -10.39 9.76
C THR A 102 -5.91 -9.24 10.71
N LYS A 103 -4.86 -8.47 10.43
CA LYS A 103 -4.51 -7.24 11.15
C LYS A 103 -4.33 -6.08 10.18
N VAL A 104 -4.50 -4.89 10.71
CA VAL A 104 -4.20 -3.64 10.02
C VAL A 104 -2.69 -3.47 9.92
N SER A 105 -2.22 -3.05 8.75
CA SER A 105 -0.84 -2.67 8.49
C SER A 105 -0.66 -1.18 8.78
N ASP A 106 0.35 -0.84 9.58
CA ASP A 106 0.82 0.54 9.68
C ASP A 106 1.81 0.80 8.55
N ILE A 107 1.50 1.79 7.72
CA ILE A 107 2.35 2.23 6.61
C ILE A 107 2.83 3.64 6.92
N VAL A 108 4.11 3.76 7.26
CA VAL A 108 4.75 5.05 7.51
C VAL A 108 5.51 5.48 6.27
N LEU A 109 5.09 6.58 5.65
CA LEU A 109 5.74 7.13 4.46
C LEU A 109 6.46 8.41 4.80
N LYS A 110 7.64 8.60 4.20
CA LYS A 110 8.48 9.78 4.40
C LYS A 110 8.90 10.35 3.06
N SER A 111 8.98 11.68 2.99
CA SER A 111 9.71 12.35 1.91
C SER A 111 11.18 11.98 1.93
N GLU A 112 11.86 12.20 0.81
CA GLU A 112 13.26 11.84 0.63
C GLU A 112 14.15 12.47 1.72
N ALA A 113 14.98 11.64 2.36
CA ALA A 113 15.83 12.11 3.45
C ALA A 113 16.83 13.17 2.99
N GLY A 114 16.91 14.29 3.71
CA GLY A 114 17.87 15.36 3.44
C GLY A 114 17.51 16.25 2.25
N LYS A 115 16.32 16.09 1.66
CA LYS A 115 15.78 17.01 0.65
C LYS A 115 14.57 17.75 1.21
N PHE A 116 14.45 19.01 0.83
CA PHE A 116 13.25 19.79 1.14
C PHE A 116 12.07 19.27 0.31
N PHE A 117 10.98 18.91 0.98
CA PHE A 117 9.71 18.55 0.35
C PHE A 117 8.85 19.81 0.19
N ASN A 118 8.63 20.24 -1.05
CA ASN A 118 7.73 21.36 -1.33
C ASN A 118 6.28 20.83 -1.48
N PRO A 119 5.34 21.15 -0.57
CA PRO A 119 3.95 20.69 -0.67
C PRO A 119 3.24 21.13 -1.95
N ASP A 120 3.63 22.27 -2.52
CA ASP A 120 3.04 22.84 -3.74
C ASP A 120 3.55 22.15 -5.03
N GLU A 121 4.68 21.45 -4.96
CA GLU A 121 5.26 20.69 -6.08
C GLU A 121 5.03 19.19 -5.93
N GLY A 122 4.77 18.72 -4.70
CA GLY A 122 4.71 17.31 -4.36
C GLY A 122 6.10 16.66 -4.33
N GLY A 123 6.18 15.39 -4.72
CA GLY A 123 7.42 14.63 -4.76
C GLY A 123 7.27 13.19 -4.27
N ASN A 124 8.41 12.48 -4.23
CA ASN A 124 8.43 11.09 -3.82
C ASN A 124 8.34 10.94 -2.30
N ILE A 125 7.45 10.05 -1.87
CA ILE A 125 7.39 9.53 -0.51
C ILE A 125 7.51 8.01 -0.54
N SER A 126 8.17 7.43 0.44
CA SER A 126 8.35 5.97 0.52
C SER A 126 8.46 5.47 1.94
N GLY A 127 8.29 4.16 2.11
CA GLY A 127 8.40 3.50 3.39
C GLY A 127 8.27 1.99 3.30
N ASP A 128 8.36 1.36 4.46
CA ASP A 128 8.21 -0.07 4.66
C ASP A 128 6.89 -0.38 5.38
N TYR A 129 6.39 -1.60 5.19
CA TYR A 129 5.25 -2.11 5.92
C TYR A 129 5.30 -3.62 6.12
N GLU A 130 4.48 -4.10 7.04
CA GLU A 130 4.27 -5.52 7.32
C GLU A 130 2.86 -5.93 6.93
N LEU A 131 2.74 -7.10 6.29
CA LEU A 131 1.44 -7.74 6.06
C LEU A 131 1.27 -8.86 7.09
N SER A 132 0.10 -8.89 7.73
CA SER A 132 -0.29 -10.05 8.52
C SER A 132 -0.68 -11.23 7.62
N SER A 133 -1.02 -12.36 8.24
CA SER A 133 -1.76 -13.43 7.55
C SER A 133 -3.08 -12.90 6.97
N ILE A 134 -3.63 -13.66 6.03
CA ILE A 134 -4.93 -13.38 5.42
C ILE A 134 -5.95 -14.41 5.91
N ASP A 135 -7.22 -14.05 5.84
CA ASP A 135 -8.33 -14.95 6.19
C ASP A 135 -9.46 -14.84 5.17
N ASN A 136 -10.32 -15.86 5.12
CA ASN A 136 -11.50 -15.94 4.24
C ASN A 136 -11.15 -15.88 2.74
N CYS A 137 -10.04 -16.51 2.35
CA CYS A 137 -9.53 -16.54 0.97
C CYS A 137 -9.78 -17.87 0.25
N GLY A 138 -10.62 -18.74 0.82
CA GLY A 138 -10.93 -20.07 0.30
C GLY A 138 -10.05 -21.19 0.89
N PRO A 139 -10.11 -22.40 0.31
CA PRO A 139 -9.48 -23.60 0.87
C PRO A 139 -7.96 -23.51 1.05
N LEU A 140 -7.29 -22.66 0.25
CA LEU A 140 -5.84 -22.47 0.28
C LEU A 140 -5.38 -21.30 1.16
N THR A 141 -6.27 -20.71 1.98
CA THR A 141 -5.97 -19.52 2.82
C THR A 141 -4.68 -19.66 3.63
N GLY A 142 -4.42 -20.83 4.22
CA GLY A 142 -3.19 -21.07 4.99
C GLY A 142 -1.92 -20.99 4.12
N ILE A 143 -1.95 -21.59 2.93
CA ILE A 143 -0.83 -21.56 1.97
C ILE A 143 -0.64 -20.15 1.42
N LEU A 144 -1.73 -19.50 1.02
CA LEU A 144 -1.70 -18.11 0.52
C LEU A 144 -1.13 -17.16 1.57
N SER A 145 -1.49 -17.33 2.85
CA SER A 145 -0.96 -16.53 3.96
C SER A 145 0.55 -16.60 4.09
N ILE A 146 1.17 -17.76 3.86
CA ILE A 146 2.64 -17.92 3.94
C ILE A 146 3.33 -17.04 2.88
N PHE A 147 2.72 -16.90 1.70
CA PHE A 147 3.28 -16.13 0.61
C PHE A 147 2.87 -14.65 0.61
N THR A 148 1.88 -14.25 1.39
CA THR A 148 1.49 -12.83 1.52
C THR A 148 2.05 -12.17 2.76
N ALA A 149 2.12 -12.87 3.89
CA ALA A 149 2.49 -12.30 5.18
C ALA A 149 4.00 -12.08 5.31
N GLY A 150 4.36 -11.07 6.10
CA GLY A 150 5.74 -10.81 6.49
C GLY A 150 6.14 -9.34 6.41
N LYS A 151 7.36 -9.09 6.91
CA LYS A 151 8.02 -7.78 6.95
C LYS A 151 8.86 -7.50 5.71
N GLY A 152 9.24 -6.23 5.55
CA GLY A 152 10.15 -5.78 4.50
C GLY A 152 9.47 -5.61 3.14
N ASN A 153 8.15 -5.41 3.15
CA ASN A 153 7.43 -4.93 1.98
C ASN A 153 7.67 -3.43 1.86
N THR A 154 7.82 -2.92 0.64
CA THR A 154 8.07 -1.51 0.41
C THR A 154 6.93 -0.89 -0.38
N ILE A 155 6.75 0.41 -0.21
CA ILE A 155 5.80 1.21 -0.95
C ILE A 155 6.44 2.55 -1.27
N SER A 156 6.25 3.02 -2.50
CA SER A 156 6.70 4.33 -2.94
C SER A 156 5.60 4.98 -3.76
N MET A 157 5.37 6.26 -3.52
CA MET A 157 4.42 7.07 -4.25
C MET A 157 5.06 8.39 -4.65
N ASP A 158 4.78 8.77 -5.89
CA ASP A 158 5.07 10.09 -6.42
C ASP A 158 3.79 10.92 -6.35
N LEU A 159 3.84 11.93 -5.48
CA LEU A 159 2.76 12.90 -5.27
C LEU A 159 2.90 14.01 -6.28
N THR A 160 1.82 14.29 -7.00
CA THR A 160 1.75 15.40 -7.95
C THR A 160 0.58 16.30 -7.55
N PRO A 161 0.78 17.62 -7.48
CA PRO A 161 -0.28 18.58 -7.20
C PRO A 161 -1.39 18.40 -8.22
N LYS A 162 -2.64 18.52 -7.77
CA LYS A 162 -3.76 18.57 -8.69
C LYS A 162 -3.71 19.93 -9.42
N PRO A 163 -3.72 19.97 -10.76
CA PRO A 163 -3.73 21.24 -11.48
C PRO A 163 -4.97 22.06 -11.10
N GLY A 164 -4.76 23.24 -10.50
CA GLY A 164 -5.80 24.23 -10.20
C GLY A 164 -6.71 23.87 -9.03
N ALA A 165 -6.32 24.30 -7.82
CA ALA A 165 -7.27 24.70 -6.78
C ALA A 165 -7.43 26.23 -6.82
#